data_AF-A0A166LRM0-F1
#
_entry.id   AF-A0A166LRM0-F1
#
_cell.length_a   1.000
_cell.length_b   1.000
_cell.length_c   1.000
_cell.angle_alpha   90.00
_cell.angle_beta   90.00
_cell.angle_gamma   90.00
#
_symmetry.space_group_name_H-M   'P 1'
#
loop_
_entity.id
_entity.type
_entity.pdbx_description
1 polymer ?
#
loop_
_entity_poly.entity_id
_entity_poly.type
_entity_poly.pdbx_seq_one_letter_code
_entity_poly.pdbx_strand_id
1 'polypeptide(L)' 'MANLASTYRDQGRWKEAEELQARELDICARVLGDEHPDTLTSMANLASTYRNQGRWKEAEELQ' A
#
# COMPACT_ATOMS: atom_id res chain seq x y z
N MET A 1 4.57 -9.33 1.98
CA MET A 1 4.58 -8.98 0.55
C MET A 1 5.23 -7.60 0.33
N ALA A 2 5.25 -6.76 1.36
CA ALA A 2 6.01 -5.50 1.48
C ALA A 2 7.39 -5.40 0.76
N ASN A 3 8.28 -6.39 0.89
CA ASN A 3 9.62 -6.32 0.28
C ASN A 3 9.60 -6.25 -1.26
N LEU A 4 8.62 -6.91 -1.89
CA LEU A 4 8.50 -6.92 -3.35
C LEU A 4 7.92 -5.60 -3.88
N ALA A 5 6.93 -5.02 -3.18
CA ALA A 5 6.40 -3.70 -3.51
C ALA A 5 7.47 -2.61 -3.42
N SER A 6 8.32 -2.64 -2.38
CA SER A 6 9.44 -1.68 -2.25
C SER A 6 10.41 -1.82 -3.42
N THR A 7 10.72 -3.05 -3.83
CA THR A 7 11.63 -3.28 -4.97
C THR A 7 11.07 -2.71 -6.27
N TYR A 8 9.76 -2.88 -6.52
CA TYR A 8 9.10 -2.27 -7.68
C TYR A 8 9.11 -0.74 -7.61
N ARG A 9 8.91 -0.18 -6.42
CA ARG A 9 9.00 1.25 -6.17
C ARG A 9 10.36 1.82 -6.58
N ASP A 10 11.43 1.16 -6.16
CA ASP A 10 12.81 1.56 -6.45
C ASP A 10 13.16 1.45 -7.95
N GLN A 11 12.45 0.58 -8.68
CA GLN A 11 12.56 0.43 -10.13
C GLN A 11 11.66 1.40 -10.92
N GLY A 12 10.88 2.25 -10.25
CA GLY A 12 9.89 3.13 -10.88
C GLY A 12 8.63 2.39 -11.41
N ARG A 13 8.42 1.14 -10.99
CA ARG A 13 7.29 0.29 -11.36
C ARG A 13 6.13 0.49 -10.39
N TRP A 14 5.59 1.71 -10.40
CA TRP A 14 4.62 2.18 -9.41
C TRP A 14 3.30 1.43 -9.43
N LYS A 15 2.82 1.02 -10.61
CA LYS A 15 1.55 0.28 -10.76
C LYS A 15 1.64 -1.11 -10.16
N GLU A 16 2.75 -1.82 -10.39
CA GLU A 16 2.95 -3.14 -9.81
C GLU A 16 3.15 -3.09 -8.29
N ALA A 17 3.78 -2.04 -7.77
CA ALA A 17 3.87 -1.81 -6.33
C ALA A 17 2.49 -1.56 -5.71
N GLU A 18 1.66 -0.72 -6.34
CA GLU A 18 0.30 -0.39 -5.93
C GLU A 18 -0.61 -1.62 -5.92
N GLU A 19 -0.69 -2.39 -7.02
CA GLU A 19 -1.53 -3.59 -7.09
C GLU A 19 -1.17 -4.59 -5.99
N LEU A 20 0.13 -4.75 -5.70
CA LEU A 20 0.62 -5.67 -4.70
C LEU A 20 0.25 -5.21 -3.28
N GLN A 21 0.40 -3.92 -3.00
CA GLN A 21 0.03 -3.33 -1.71
C GLN A 21 -1.48 -3.31 -1.48
N ALA A 22 -2.29 -3.02 -2.52
CA ALA A 22 -3.74 -3.08 -2.43
C ALA A 22 -4.23 -4.50 -2.13
N ARG A 23 -3.60 -5.52 -2.74
CA ARG A 23 -3.91 -6.92 -2.44
C ARG A 23 -3.48 -7.33 -1.02
N GLU A 24 -2.34 -6.85 -0.55
CA GLU A 24 -1.88 -7.10 0.83
C GLU A 24 -2.86 -6.47 1.83
N LEU A 25 -3.30 -5.24 1.57
CA LEU A 25 -4.31 -4.53 2.36
C LEU A 25 -5.64 -5.29 2.43
N ASP A 26 -6.20 -5.73 1.30
CA ASP A 26 -7.46 -6.48 1.27
C ASP A 26 -7.39 -7.78 2.09
N ILE A 27 -6.27 -8.51 1.97
CA ILE A 27 -6.06 -9.74 2.72
C ILE A 27 -5.93 -9.45 4.22
N CYS A 28 -5.13 -8.45 4.60
CA CYS A 28 -4.93 -8.07 6.00
C CYS A 28 -6.23 -7.57 6.63
N ALA A 29 -6.96 -6.67 5.97
CA ALA A 29 -8.26 -6.19 6.43
C ALA A 29 -9.25 -7.35 6.64
N ARG A 30 -9.32 -8.30 5.70
CA ARG A 30 -10.23 -9.45 5.80
C ARG A 30 -9.86 -10.45 6.89
N VAL A 31 -8.56 -10.69 7.11
CA VAL A 31 -8.08 -11.75 8.03
C VAL A 31 -7.87 -11.21 9.45
N LEU A 32 -7.35 -10.00 9.57
CA LEU A 32 -6.88 -9.41 10.81
C LEU A 32 -7.77 -8.26 11.29
N GLY A 33 -8.58 -7.67 10.42
CA GLY A 33 -9.40 -6.50 10.69
C GLY A 33 -8.67 -5.19 10.38
N ASP A 34 -9.46 -4.11 10.29
CA ASP A 34 -8.97 -2.79 9.85
C ASP A 34 -8.00 -2.14 10.85
N GLU A 35 -8.22 -2.34 12.16
CA GLU A 35 -7.39 -1.76 13.22
C GLU A 35 -6.10 -2.55 13.50
N HIS A 36 -5.91 -3.70 12.85
CA HIS A 36 -4.73 -4.52 13.10
C HIS A 36 -3.45 -3.79 12.63
N PRO A 37 -2.35 -3.82 13.41
CA PRO A 37 -1.11 -3.13 13.05
C PRO A 37 -0.59 -3.43 11.63
N ASP A 38 -0.73 -4.68 11.16
CA ASP A 38 -0.33 -5.08 9.82
C ASP A 38 -1.21 -4.48 8.71
N THR A 39 -2.51 -4.32 8.98
CA THR A 39 -3.45 -3.67 8.06
C THR A 39 -3.13 -2.19 7.95
N LEU A 40 -2.90 -1.52 9.09
CA LEU A 40 -2.48 -0.11 9.14
C LEU A 40 -1.13 0.11 8.45
N THR A 41 -0.18 -0.81 8.62
CA THR A 41 1.11 -0.77 7.92
C THR A 41 0.93 -0.91 6.40
N SER A 42 0.02 -1.77 5.97
CA SER A 42 -0.30 -1.95 4.54
C SER A 42 -0.99 -0.72 3.94
N MET A 43 -1.90 -0.07 4.68
CA MET A 43 -2.50 1.22 4.31
C MET A 43 -1.44 2.30 4.13
N ALA A 44 -0.53 2.46 5.11
CA ALA A 44 0.54 3.44 5.05
C ALA A 44 1.49 3.23 3.86
N ASN A 45 1.78 1.98 3.53
CA ASN A 45 2.60 1.62 2.36
C ASN A 45 1.91 2.01 1.05
N LEU A 46 0.61 1.73 0.92
CA LEU A 46 -0.17 2.09 -0.26
C LEU A 46 -0.32 3.62 -0.41
N ALA A 47 -0.58 4.32 0.70
CA ALA A 47 -0.61 5.78 0.74
C ALA A 47 0.73 6.39 0.31
N SER A 48 1.86 5.84 0.75
CA SER A 48 3.20 6.28 0.32
C SER A 48 3.39 6.11 -1.19
N THR A 49 2.94 4.99 -1.76
CA THR A 49 2.99 4.76 -3.21
C THR A 49 2.15 5.78 -3.98
N TYR A 50 0.95 6.11 -3.52
CA TYR A 50 0.13 7.17 -4.13
C TYR A 50 0.79 8.55 -4.07
N ARG A 51 1.39 8.92 -2.92
CA ARG A 51 2.14 10.19 -2.81
C ARG A 51 3.27 10.28 -3.84
N ASN A 52 4.02 9.19 -4.03
CA ASN A 52 5.11 9.15 -5.01
C ASN A 52 4.60 9.23 -6.46
N GLN A 53 3.35 8.83 -6.73
CA GLN A 53 2.68 9.04 -8.02
C GLN A 53 2.03 10.43 -8.16
N GLY A 54 2.09 11.29 -7.13
CA GLY A 54 1.39 12.58 -7.10
C GLY A 54 -0.11 12.50 -6.83
N ARG A 55 -0.61 11.33 -6.42
CA ARG A 55 -2.02 11.02 -6.12
C ARG A 55 -2.35 11.31 -4.66
N TRP A 56 -2.28 12.59 -4.28
CA TRP A 56 -2.40 13.01 -2.87
C TRP A 56 -3.77 12.72 -2.24
N LYS A 57 -4.86 12.84 -3.02
CA LYS A 57 -6.22 12.57 -2.53
C LYS A 57 -6.40 11.12 -2.11
N GLU A 58 -5.96 10.19 -2.94
CA GLU A 58 -6.06 8.75 -2.68
C GLU A 58 -5.11 8.32 -1.54
N ALA A 59 -4.00 9.02 -1.37
CA ALA A 59 -3.14 8.84 -0.20
C ALA A 59 -3.78 9.33 1.11
N GLU A 60 -4.62 10.37 1.05
CA GLU A 60 -5.33 10.92 2.22
C GLU A 60 -6.52 10.04 2.62
N GLU A 61 -7.23 9.44 1.66
CA GLU A 61 -8.30 8.47 1.94
C GLU A 61 -7.80 7.20 2.65
N LEU A 62 -6.51 6.90 2.55
CA LEU A 62 -5.86 5.75 3.18
C LEU A 62 -5.17 6.09 4.52
N GLN A 63 -5.25 7.35 4.98
CA GLN A 63 -4.61 7.81 6.21
C GLN A 63 -5.60 7.90 7.37
#